data_AF-A0AB33TBU6-F1
#
_entry.id   AF-A0AB33TBU6-F1
#
_cell.length_a   1.000
_cell.length_b   1.000
_cell.length_c   1.000
_cell.angle_alpha   90.00
_cell.angle_beta   90.00
_cell.angle_gamma   90.00
#
_symmetry.space_group_name_H-M   'P 1'
#
loop_
_entity.id
_entity.type
_entity.pdbx_description
1 polymer ?
#
loop_
_entity_poly.entity_id
_entity_poly.type
_entity_poly.pdbx_seq_one_letter_code
_entity_poly.pdbx_strand_id
1 'polypeptide(L)'
;MENAADRTAEMIEQAKAALAAARFQEMLAQKTARVVAGTLALGLREQGLSDTAIGEVLGVSRNRVSNLVDVGVWPRVAGDVPLFQCEERDAIEAGVSTLCKPLVAQETGWIHTRTGRGQDLLEENKVPLPYAIGKRPGLLDAEAAQFDNQSSGERILVYTFERHYGEMLYDSNLRQDGPNGMGYYRIALCSAAGDSQELPLELLGIDIGALRFGSKWPNPRHRNDIGDAFRNALAAVRGYYGIWPLPAHMEDKP
;
A
#
# COMPACT_ATOMS: atom_id res chain seq x y z
N MET A 1 -29.97 -53.47 12.95
CA MET A 1 -28.56 -53.82 13.23
C MET A 1 -27.72 -52.92 12.36
N GLU A 2 -27.07 -51.94 12.98
CA GLU A 2 -26.23 -50.96 12.27
C GLU A 2 -24.89 -51.62 11.93
N ASN A 3 -24.60 -51.72 10.63
CA ASN A 3 -23.54 -52.54 10.07
C ASN A 3 -22.16 -51.95 10.39
N ALA A 4 -21.25 -52.76 10.95
CA ALA A 4 -19.91 -52.30 11.33
C ALA A 4 -19.09 -51.81 10.12
N ALA A 5 -19.38 -52.32 8.92
CA ALA A 5 -18.79 -51.86 7.67
C ALA A 5 -19.21 -50.41 7.33
N ASP A 6 -20.47 -50.06 7.56
CA ASP A 6 -20.99 -48.71 7.27
C ASP A 6 -20.37 -47.68 8.23
N ARG A 7 -20.20 -48.03 9.52
CA ARG A 7 -19.48 -47.18 10.50
C ARG A 7 -18.01 -47.00 10.15
N THR A 8 -17.35 -48.05 9.69
CA THR A 8 -15.93 -47.97 9.31
C THR A 8 -15.75 -47.08 8.08
N ALA A 9 -16.64 -47.19 7.08
CA ALA A 9 -16.65 -46.30 5.92
C ALA A 9 -16.91 -44.84 6.32
N GLU A 10 -17.86 -44.60 7.23
CA GLU A 10 -18.13 -43.26 7.77
C GLU A 10 -16.92 -42.67 8.51
N MET A 11 -16.26 -43.45 9.37
CA MET A 11 -15.03 -43.02 10.06
C MET A 11 -13.90 -42.67 9.09
N ILE A 12 -13.76 -43.41 7.98
CA ILE A 12 -12.77 -43.11 6.94
C ILE A 12 -13.08 -41.78 6.26
N GLU A 13 -14.33 -41.51 5.90
CA GLU A 13 -14.72 -40.24 5.28
C GLU A 13 -14.57 -39.06 6.25
N GLN A 14 -14.94 -39.23 7.52
CA GLN A 14 -14.69 -38.24 8.56
C GLN A 14 -13.19 -37.96 8.73
N ALA A 15 -12.35 -38.99 8.74
CA ALA A 15 -10.89 -38.83 8.84
C ALA A 15 -10.31 -38.10 7.62
N LYS A 16 -10.78 -38.41 6.41
CA LYS A 16 -10.39 -37.69 5.17
C LYS A 16 -10.79 -36.22 5.24
N ALA A 17 -12.02 -35.93 5.68
CA ALA A 17 -12.51 -34.56 5.82
C ALA A 17 -11.69 -33.77 6.86
N ALA A 18 -11.39 -34.37 8.01
CA ALA A 18 -10.55 -33.77 9.03
C ALA A 18 -9.13 -33.48 8.51
N LEU A 19 -8.52 -34.43 7.80
CA LEU A 19 -7.18 -34.24 7.21
C LEU A 19 -7.17 -33.17 6.11
N ALA A 20 -8.21 -33.12 5.27
CA ALA A 20 -8.35 -32.09 4.25
C ALA A 20 -8.47 -30.69 4.88
N ALA A 21 -9.27 -30.55 5.94
CA ALA A 21 -9.40 -29.31 6.69
C ALA A 21 -8.06 -28.89 7.34
N ALA A 22 -7.32 -29.83 7.95
CA ALA A 22 -6.01 -29.54 8.53
C ALA A 22 -5.00 -29.04 7.49
N ARG A 23 -4.94 -29.69 6.31
CA ARG A 23 -4.07 -29.26 5.20
C ARG A 23 -4.43 -27.89 4.66
N PHE A 24 -5.73 -27.58 4.59
CA PHE A 24 -6.19 -26.25 4.18
C PHE A 24 -5.75 -25.17 5.18
N GLN A 25 -5.87 -25.42 6.48
CA GLN A 25 -5.39 -24.49 7.52
C GLN A 25 -3.88 -24.30 7.47
N GLU A 26 -3.10 -25.37 7.26
CA GLU A 26 -1.65 -25.27 7.09
C GLU A 26 -1.29 -24.41 5.88
N MET A 27 -1.95 -24.62 4.74
CA MET A 27 -1.76 -23.83 3.53
C MET A 27 -2.07 -22.35 3.76
N LEU A 28 -3.18 -22.02 4.44
CA LEU A 28 -3.52 -20.64 4.77
C LEU A 28 -2.47 -20.01 5.66
N ALA A 29 -2.04 -20.70 6.72
CA ALA A 29 -1.01 -20.20 7.62
C ALA A 29 0.30 -19.90 6.89
N GLN A 30 0.70 -20.75 5.94
CA GLN A 30 1.89 -20.51 5.11
C GLN A 30 1.75 -19.29 4.20
N LYS A 31 0.61 -19.12 3.53
CA LYS A 31 0.32 -17.95 2.68
C LYS A 31 0.31 -16.65 3.51
N THR A 32 -0.37 -16.65 4.65
CA THR A 32 -0.41 -15.53 5.59
C THR A 32 0.98 -15.18 6.11
N ALA A 33 1.76 -16.16 6.57
CA ALA A 33 3.12 -15.93 7.06
C ALA A 33 4.03 -15.33 5.99
N ARG A 34 3.86 -15.74 4.72
CA ARG A 34 4.61 -15.17 3.60
C ARG A 34 4.31 -13.69 3.39
N VAL A 35 3.02 -13.31 3.41
CA VAL A 35 2.62 -11.89 3.26
C VAL A 35 3.13 -11.07 4.45
N VAL A 36 2.96 -11.55 5.69
CA VAL A 36 3.50 -10.90 6.89
C VAL A 36 5.02 -10.70 6.78
N ALA A 37 5.77 -11.73 6.39
CA ALA A 37 7.21 -11.63 6.23
C ALA A 37 7.60 -10.59 5.15
N GLY A 38 6.83 -10.51 4.05
CA GLY A 38 7.04 -9.51 3.02
C GLY A 38 6.77 -8.08 3.49
N THR A 39 5.66 -7.88 4.19
CA THR A 39 5.29 -6.63 4.86
C THR A 39 6.39 -6.15 5.81
N LEU A 40 6.89 -7.04 6.68
CA LEU A 40 7.98 -6.71 7.60
C LEU A 40 9.30 -6.41 6.87
N ALA A 41 9.64 -7.20 5.85
CA ALA A 41 10.86 -6.99 5.06
C ALA A 41 10.83 -5.63 4.35
N LEU A 42 9.69 -5.24 3.77
CA LEU A 42 9.50 -3.93 3.17
C LEU A 42 9.68 -2.81 4.21
N GLY A 43 9.04 -2.93 5.37
CA GLY A 43 9.13 -1.89 6.40
C GLY A 43 10.57 -1.71 6.89
N LEU A 44 11.27 -2.80 7.17
CA LEU A 44 12.68 -2.74 7.57
C LEU A 44 13.58 -2.17 6.46
N ARG A 45 13.28 -2.45 5.19
CA ARG A 45 13.98 -1.86 4.05
C ARG A 45 13.79 -0.35 3.98
N GLU A 46 12.55 0.12 4.13
CA GLU A 46 12.21 1.54 4.14
C GLU A 46 12.88 2.28 5.30
N GLN A 47 13.17 1.59 6.42
CA GLN A 47 13.97 2.10 7.54
C GLN A 47 15.50 2.06 7.29
N GLY A 48 15.95 1.65 6.09
CA GLY A 48 17.36 1.65 5.71
C GLY A 48 18.16 0.42 6.16
N LEU A 49 17.52 -0.65 6.63
CA LEU A 49 18.24 -1.87 6.98
C LEU A 49 18.78 -2.59 5.73
N SER A 50 19.95 -3.20 5.89
CA SER A 50 20.55 -4.05 4.86
C SER A 50 19.88 -5.42 4.78
N ASP A 51 20.00 -6.11 3.65
CA ASP A 51 19.50 -7.47 3.45
C ASP A 51 20.01 -8.46 4.49
N THR A 52 21.24 -8.25 5.00
CA THR A 52 21.81 -9.11 6.05
C THR A 52 21.06 -8.90 7.36
N ALA A 53 20.86 -7.65 7.79
CA ALA A 53 20.13 -7.33 9.01
C ALA A 53 18.65 -7.75 8.93
N ILE A 54 18.00 -7.53 7.78
CA ILE A 54 16.62 -7.98 7.56
C ILE A 54 16.54 -9.51 7.63
N GLY A 55 17.49 -10.22 7.01
CA GLY A 55 17.56 -11.68 7.06
C GLY A 55 17.70 -12.22 8.49
N GLU A 56 18.56 -11.59 9.30
CA GLU A 56 18.73 -11.93 10.71
C GLU A 56 17.45 -11.70 11.53
N VAL A 57 16.81 -10.54 11.38
CA VAL A 57 15.57 -10.20 12.10
C VAL A 57 14.44 -11.16 11.75
N LEU A 58 14.29 -11.52 10.48
CA LEU A 58 13.21 -12.38 10.00
C LEU A 58 13.53 -13.88 10.07
N GLY A 59 14.76 -14.26 10.45
CA GLY A 59 15.19 -15.66 10.47
C GLY A 59 15.26 -16.30 9.08
N VAL A 60 15.57 -15.52 8.04
CA VAL A 60 15.67 -15.97 6.64
C VAL A 60 17.05 -15.68 6.05
N SER A 61 17.43 -16.42 5.01
CA SER A 61 18.64 -16.10 4.25
C SER A 61 18.56 -14.70 3.65
N ARG A 62 19.65 -13.90 3.75
CA ARG A 62 19.77 -12.59 3.09
C ARG A 62 19.41 -12.62 1.60
N ASN A 63 19.69 -13.74 0.92
CA ASN A 63 19.42 -13.92 -0.51
C ASN A 63 17.91 -14.01 -0.82
N ARG A 64 17.07 -14.18 0.19
CA ARG A 64 15.60 -14.21 0.06
C ARG A 64 14.94 -12.88 0.38
N VAL A 65 15.69 -11.90 0.90
CA VAL A 65 15.12 -10.63 1.37
C VAL A 65 14.54 -9.81 0.22
N SER A 66 15.25 -9.68 -0.90
CA SER A 66 14.69 -8.97 -2.08
C SER A 66 13.34 -9.53 -2.49
N ASN A 67 13.21 -10.86 -2.57
CA ASN A 67 11.94 -11.50 -2.92
C ASN A 67 10.85 -11.25 -1.87
N LEU A 68 11.18 -11.11 -0.59
CA LEU A 68 10.22 -10.75 0.45
C LEU A 68 9.81 -9.29 0.36
N VAL A 69 10.76 -8.38 0.10
CA VAL A 69 10.45 -6.97 -0.16
C VAL A 69 9.50 -6.87 -1.35
N ASP A 70 9.75 -7.61 -2.43
CA ASP A 70 8.86 -7.66 -3.59
C ASP A 70 7.46 -8.17 -3.23
N VAL A 71 7.34 -9.16 -2.33
CA VAL A 71 6.05 -9.61 -1.78
C VAL A 71 5.39 -8.52 -0.93
N GLY A 72 6.16 -7.72 -0.19
CA GLY A 72 5.64 -6.58 0.57
C GLY A 72 5.10 -5.47 -0.34
N VAL A 73 5.78 -5.19 -1.45
CA VAL A 73 5.34 -4.21 -2.45
C VAL A 73 4.14 -4.74 -3.24
N TRP A 74 4.20 -6.00 -3.66
CA TRP A 74 3.18 -6.68 -4.44
C TRP A 74 2.79 -7.98 -3.76
N PRO A 75 1.77 -7.97 -2.87
CA PRO A 75 1.36 -9.15 -2.12
C PRO A 75 1.12 -10.36 -3.03
N ARG A 76 1.95 -11.40 -2.83
CA ARG A 76 1.91 -12.68 -3.57
C ARG A 76 1.97 -13.85 -2.59
N VAL A 77 1.07 -14.82 -2.78
CA VAL A 77 0.90 -15.94 -1.85
C VAL A 77 1.74 -17.17 -2.21
N ALA A 78 2.07 -17.34 -3.49
CA ALA A 78 2.92 -18.43 -3.98
C ALA A 78 3.48 -18.07 -5.36
N GLY A 79 4.82 -18.13 -5.53
CA GLY A 79 5.46 -17.75 -6.79
C GLY A 79 5.01 -16.36 -7.26
N ASP A 80 4.45 -16.31 -8.48
CA ASP A 80 3.92 -15.10 -9.11
C ASP A 80 2.40 -14.91 -8.93
N VAL A 81 1.72 -15.70 -8.10
CA VAL A 81 0.27 -15.59 -7.87
C VAL A 81 -0.03 -14.38 -6.97
N PRO A 82 -0.67 -13.32 -7.50
CA PRO A 82 -1.04 -12.16 -6.70
C PRO A 82 -2.13 -12.49 -5.69
N LEU A 83 -2.08 -11.88 -4.50
CA LEU A 83 -3.07 -12.08 -3.44
C LEU A 83 -4.49 -11.75 -3.90
N PHE A 84 -4.67 -10.72 -4.72
CA PHE A 84 -5.99 -10.31 -5.22
C PHE A 84 -6.65 -11.35 -6.15
N GLN A 85 -5.88 -12.32 -6.66
CA GLN A 85 -6.39 -13.43 -7.49
C GLN A 85 -6.65 -14.70 -6.68
N CYS A 86 -6.45 -14.67 -5.36
CA CYS A 86 -6.63 -15.85 -4.51
C CYS A 86 -8.05 -15.94 -3.99
N GLU A 87 -8.65 -17.13 -4.06
CA GLU A 87 -9.98 -17.39 -3.48
C GLU A 87 -9.98 -17.15 -1.97
N GLU A 88 -8.87 -17.47 -1.29
CA GLU A 88 -8.76 -17.31 0.16
C GLU A 88 -8.23 -15.95 0.58
N ARG A 89 -8.26 -14.96 -0.33
CA ARG A 89 -7.79 -13.58 -0.11
C ARG A 89 -8.25 -13.06 1.25
N ASP A 90 -9.57 -13.00 1.48
CA ASP A 90 -10.16 -12.42 2.69
C ASP A 90 -9.65 -13.08 3.98
N ALA A 91 -9.44 -14.41 3.96
CA ALA A 91 -8.92 -15.14 5.11
C ALA A 91 -7.44 -14.84 5.36
N ILE A 92 -6.64 -14.77 4.30
CA ILE A 92 -5.22 -14.41 4.38
C ILE A 92 -5.08 -12.98 4.91
N GLU A 93 -5.83 -12.07 4.31
CA GLU A 93 -5.94 -10.65 4.66
C GLU A 93 -6.32 -10.44 6.13
N ALA A 94 -7.35 -11.12 6.63
CA ALA A 94 -7.72 -11.11 8.04
C ALA A 94 -6.62 -11.66 8.95
N GLY A 95 -5.94 -12.74 8.54
CA GLY A 95 -4.81 -13.31 9.27
C GLY A 95 -3.62 -12.34 9.34
N VAL A 96 -3.28 -11.69 8.24
CA VAL A 96 -2.21 -10.69 8.18
C VAL A 96 -2.55 -9.50 9.08
N SER A 97 -3.77 -8.98 8.99
CA SER A 97 -4.25 -7.90 9.86
C SER A 97 -4.13 -8.29 11.34
N THR A 98 -4.57 -9.50 11.70
CA THR A 98 -4.48 -10.00 13.09
C THR A 98 -3.04 -10.06 13.59
N LEU A 99 -2.11 -10.58 12.78
CA LEU A 99 -0.71 -10.73 13.15
C LEU A 99 0.06 -9.41 13.16
N CYS A 100 -0.28 -8.49 12.26
CA CYS A 100 0.37 -7.18 12.17
C CYS A 100 -0.28 -6.13 13.09
N LYS A 101 -1.47 -6.39 13.65
CA LYS A 101 -2.18 -5.47 14.54
C LYS A 101 -1.30 -4.85 15.65
N PRO A 102 -0.43 -5.60 16.35
CA PRO A 102 0.42 -5.02 17.40
C PRO A 102 1.38 -3.94 16.88
N LEU A 103 1.77 -3.98 15.61
CA LEU A 103 2.68 -3.01 15.00
C LEU A 103 2.02 -1.63 14.82
N VAL A 104 0.68 -1.60 14.76
CA VAL A 104 -0.11 -0.40 14.46
C VAL A 104 -1.10 -0.01 15.55
N ALA A 105 -1.30 -0.88 16.54
CA ALA A 105 -2.07 -0.58 17.75
C ALA A 105 -1.25 0.24 18.78
N GLN A 106 -0.24 0.99 18.33
CA GLN A 106 0.53 1.86 19.22
C GLN A 106 -0.37 3.03 19.65
N GLU A 107 -0.45 3.28 20.97
CA GLU A 107 -1.25 4.39 21.53
C GLU A 107 -0.72 5.77 21.11
N THR A 108 0.52 5.83 20.62
CA THR A 108 1.22 7.05 20.24
C THR A 108 1.97 6.85 18.94
N GLY A 109 2.13 7.93 18.17
CA GLY A 109 2.92 7.94 16.95
C GLY A 109 2.09 7.91 15.67
N TRP A 110 2.79 7.76 14.56
CA TRP A 110 2.23 7.80 13.21
C TRP A 110 1.84 6.41 12.74
N ILE A 111 0.66 6.30 12.14
CA ILE A 111 0.19 5.06 11.51
C ILE A 111 -0.32 5.34 10.10
N HIS A 112 -0.16 4.37 9.19
CA HIS A 112 -0.79 4.41 7.87
C HIS A 112 -2.26 4.05 8.03
N THR A 113 -3.14 5.05 7.91
CA THR A 113 -4.58 4.87 8.15
C THR A 113 -5.40 4.63 6.91
N ARG A 114 -4.97 5.07 5.72
CA ARG A 114 -5.77 4.85 4.52
C ARG A 114 -4.92 4.81 3.26
N THR A 115 -5.32 3.96 2.34
CA THR A 115 -5.01 4.10 0.91
C THR A 115 -6.33 4.07 0.17
N GLY A 116 -6.47 4.82 -0.92
CA GLY A 116 -7.69 4.80 -1.72
C GLY A 116 -7.61 5.76 -2.89
N ARG A 117 -8.76 6.05 -3.50
CA ARG A 117 -8.83 7.02 -4.60
C ARG A 117 -8.57 8.44 -4.08
N GLY A 118 -7.78 9.20 -4.84
CA GLY A 118 -7.43 10.58 -4.52
C GLY A 118 -8.64 11.48 -4.32
N GLN A 119 -9.68 11.33 -5.15
CA GLN A 119 -10.93 12.08 -4.98
C GLN A 119 -11.51 11.94 -3.57
N ASP A 120 -11.72 10.70 -3.13
CA ASP A 120 -12.40 10.37 -1.87
C ASP A 120 -11.59 10.94 -0.68
N LEU A 121 -10.27 10.72 -0.68
CA LEU A 121 -9.39 11.25 0.36
C LEU A 121 -9.34 12.79 0.38
N LEU A 122 -9.24 13.43 -0.78
CA LEU A 122 -9.09 14.89 -0.85
C LEU A 122 -10.38 15.61 -0.44
N GLU A 123 -11.53 15.05 -0.79
CA GLU A 123 -12.84 15.57 -0.39
C GLU A 123 -13.05 15.48 1.13
N GLU A 124 -12.81 14.32 1.73
CA GLU A 124 -12.92 14.12 3.18
C GLU A 124 -11.99 15.03 3.98
N ASN A 125 -10.79 15.25 3.45
CA ASN A 125 -9.78 16.11 4.06
C ASN A 125 -9.93 17.59 3.70
N LYS A 126 -10.96 17.96 2.92
CA LYS A 126 -11.25 19.34 2.49
C LYS A 126 -10.06 20.02 1.82
N VAL A 127 -9.24 19.26 1.09
CA VAL A 127 -8.09 19.82 0.39
C VAL A 127 -8.61 20.71 -0.74
N PRO A 128 -8.22 22.01 -0.78
CA PRO A 128 -8.68 22.90 -1.83
C PRO A 128 -8.26 22.40 -3.22
N LEU A 129 -9.25 22.09 -4.05
CA LEU A 129 -8.99 21.63 -5.42
C LEU A 129 -8.69 22.82 -6.34
N PRO A 130 -7.70 22.70 -7.24
CA PRO A 130 -7.51 23.67 -8.31
C PRO A 130 -8.82 23.87 -9.10
N TYR A 131 -9.09 25.10 -9.55
CA TYR A 131 -10.36 25.48 -10.18
C TYR A 131 -10.77 24.56 -11.35
N ALA A 132 -9.79 24.12 -12.16
CA ALA A 132 -10.03 23.22 -13.28
C ALA A 132 -10.54 21.83 -12.83
N ILE A 133 -10.11 21.37 -11.66
CA ILE A 133 -10.44 20.06 -11.08
C ILE A 133 -11.72 20.15 -10.26
N GLY A 134 -11.94 21.24 -9.53
CA GLY A 134 -13.16 21.44 -8.72
C GLY A 134 -14.47 21.36 -9.53
N LYS A 135 -14.43 21.60 -10.85
CA LYS A 135 -15.58 21.41 -11.74
C LYS A 135 -15.81 19.97 -12.20
N ARG A 136 -14.83 19.08 -12.02
CA ARG A 136 -14.84 17.67 -12.46
C ARG A 136 -14.01 16.79 -11.48
N PRO A 137 -14.46 16.65 -10.21
CA PRO A 137 -13.72 15.89 -9.20
C PRO A 137 -13.50 14.41 -9.56
N GLY A 138 -14.39 13.82 -10.36
CA GLY A 138 -14.26 12.46 -10.93
C GLY A 138 -13.03 12.18 -11.79
N LEU A 139 -12.15 13.18 -11.97
CA LEU A 139 -10.87 13.05 -12.66
C LEU A 139 -9.70 12.71 -11.72
N LEU A 140 -9.91 12.70 -10.40
CA LEU A 140 -8.91 12.36 -9.38
C LEU A 140 -8.96 10.87 -9.00
N ASP A 141 -8.69 10.00 -9.97
CA ASP A 141 -8.73 8.54 -9.81
C ASP A 141 -7.38 7.89 -9.43
N ALA A 142 -6.31 8.69 -9.36
CA ALA A 142 -5.01 8.22 -8.89
C ALA A 142 -5.05 7.81 -7.42
N GLU A 143 -4.19 6.87 -7.03
CA GLU A 143 -4.07 6.43 -5.63
C GLU A 143 -3.61 7.60 -4.74
N ALA A 144 -4.11 7.65 -3.52
CA ALA A 144 -3.71 8.56 -2.46
C ALA A 144 -3.64 7.81 -1.12
N ALA A 145 -2.92 8.38 -0.15
CA ALA A 145 -2.78 7.79 1.17
C ALA A 145 -2.89 8.81 2.29
N GLN A 146 -3.31 8.33 3.45
CA GLN A 146 -3.43 9.05 4.70
C GLN A 146 -2.60 8.37 5.77
N PHE A 147 -1.90 9.17 6.56
CA PHE A 147 -1.23 8.78 7.78
C PHE A 147 -1.70 9.67 8.90
N ASP A 148 -2.03 9.12 10.06
CA ASP A 148 -2.51 9.88 11.20
C ASP A 148 -1.58 9.71 12.39
N ASN A 149 -1.30 10.80 13.08
CA ASN A 149 -0.63 10.80 14.37
C ASN A 149 -1.68 10.64 15.47
N GLN A 150 -1.67 9.48 16.14
CA GLN A 150 -2.64 9.15 17.19
C GLN A 150 -2.58 10.09 18.39
N SER A 151 -1.45 10.76 18.61
CA SER A 151 -1.23 11.63 19.76
C SER A 151 -1.49 13.11 19.50
N SER A 152 -1.09 13.64 18.33
CA SER A 152 -1.23 15.07 18.01
C SER A 152 -2.50 15.40 17.22
N GLY A 153 -3.14 14.41 16.60
CA GLY A 153 -4.24 14.62 15.65
C GLY A 153 -3.79 15.22 14.32
N GLU A 154 -2.47 15.32 14.09
CA GLU A 154 -1.90 15.69 12.80
C GLU A 154 -2.07 14.56 11.79
N ARG A 155 -2.08 14.94 10.52
CA ARG A 155 -2.29 14.02 9.40
C ARG A 155 -1.31 14.31 8.28
N ILE A 156 -0.79 13.28 7.63
CA ILE A 156 -0.04 13.41 6.39
C ILE A 156 -0.87 12.85 5.25
N LEU A 157 -0.96 13.60 4.15
CA LEU A 157 -1.63 13.20 2.93
C LEU A 157 -0.60 13.05 1.82
N VAL A 158 -0.66 11.94 1.11
CA VAL A 158 0.09 11.69 -0.13
C VAL A 158 -0.93 11.64 -1.26
N TYR A 159 -0.85 12.55 -2.22
CA TYR A 159 -1.85 12.68 -3.28
C TYR A 159 -1.27 13.35 -4.53
N THR A 160 -2.02 13.28 -5.64
CA THR A 160 -1.71 13.98 -6.89
C THR A 160 -2.99 14.67 -7.37
N PHE A 161 -2.86 15.84 -8.01
CA PHE A 161 -3.98 16.48 -8.70
C PHE A 161 -4.07 16.03 -10.16
N GLU A 162 -2.99 15.42 -10.65
CA GLU A 162 -2.78 15.07 -12.04
C GLU A 162 -3.13 13.60 -12.29
N ARG A 163 -3.74 13.33 -13.44
CA ARG A 163 -3.93 11.96 -13.96
C ARG A 163 -2.61 11.41 -14.52
N HIS A 164 -2.60 10.12 -14.87
CA HIS A 164 -1.51 9.45 -15.59
C HIS A 164 -0.96 10.19 -16.83
N TYR A 165 -1.73 11.10 -17.45
CA TYR A 165 -1.28 11.94 -18.56
C TYR A 165 -1.06 13.42 -18.19
N GLY A 166 -1.20 13.84 -16.93
CA GLY A 166 -0.97 15.21 -16.49
C GLY A 166 -2.15 16.17 -16.67
N GLU A 167 -1.86 17.47 -16.66
CA GLU A 167 -2.86 18.54 -16.79
C GLU A 167 -3.30 18.75 -18.24
N MET A 168 -4.56 19.15 -18.47
CA MET A 168 -5.05 19.49 -19.81
C MET A 168 -4.49 20.84 -20.26
N LEU A 169 -3.82 20.85 -21.41
CA LEU A 169 -3.36 22.08 -22.06
C LEU A 169 -4.43 22.66 -22.97
N TYR A 170 -4.35 23.98 -23.13
CA TYR A 170 -5.19 24.74 -24.04
C TYR A 170 -4.30 25.57 -24.96
N ASP A 171 -4.66 25.60 -26.25
CA ASP A 171 -3.95 26.42 -27.24
C ASP A 171 -4.23 27.92 -27.03
N SER A 172 -3.59 28.76 -27.86
CA SER A 172 -3.80 30.21 -27.82
C SER A 172 -5.24 30.66 -28.10
N ASN A 173 -6.08 29.77 -28.63
CA ASN A 173 -7.50 30.00 -28.92
C ASN A 173 -8.43 29.34 -27.88
N LEU A 174 -7.89 28.90 -26.74
CA LEU A 174 -8.60 28.20 -25.66
C LEU A 174 -9.25 26.87 -26.08
N ARG A 175 -8.76 26.25 -27.16
CA ARG A 175 -9.16 24.90 -27.56
C ARG A 175 -8.28 23.89 -26.82
N GLN A 176 -8.83 22.72 -26.51
CA GLN A 176 -8.07 21.65 -25.86
C GLN A 176 -6.94 21.17 -26.78
N ASP A 177 -5.70 21.21 -26.28
CA ASP A 177 -4.48 20.77 -26.97
C ASP A 177 -3.90 19.49 -26.34
N GLY A 178 -4.79 18.70 -25.73
CA GLY A 178 -4.44 17.46 -25.05
C GLY A 178 -3.65 17.67 -23.75
N PRO A 179 -3.27 16.58 -23.07
CA PRO A 179 -2.64 16.68 -21.77
C PRO A 179 -1.11 16.86 -21.85
N ASN A 180 -0.55 17.55 -20.86
CA ASN A 180 0.86 17.95 -20.80
C ASN A 180 1.82 16.78 -20.52
N GLY A 181 1.31 15.57 -20.24
CA GLY A 181 2.08 14.35 -20.01
C GLY A 181 2.90 14.34 -18.71
N MET A 182 2.60 15.22 -17.77
CA MET A 182 3.40 15.46 -16.56
C MET A 182 2.51 15.48 -15.31
N GLY A 183 2.84 14.64 -14.32
CA GLY A 183 2.23 14.67 -13.00
C GLY A 183 3.26 14.43 -11.90
N TYR A 184 2.88 14.71 -10.66
CA TYR A 184 3.72 14.44 -9.50
C TYR A 184 2.90 14.25 -8.22
N TYR A 185 3.42 13.43 -7.32
CA TYR A 185 2.86 13.28 -5.99
C TYR A 185 3.31 14.42 -5.07
N ARG A 186 2.36 14.89 -4.27
CA ARG A 186 2.52 15.85 -3.19
C ARG A 186 2.44 15.12 -1.87
N ILE A 187 3.16 15.64 -0.88
CA ILE A 187 3.15 15.15 0.49
C ILE A 187 2.85 16.35 1.39
N ALA A 188 1.68 16.37 2.01
CA ALA A 188 1.24 17.50 2.82
C ALA A 188 1.01 17.08 4.27
N LEU A 189 1.47 17.88 5.21
CA LEU A 189 1.15 17.79 6.63
C LEU A 189 -0.03 18.71 6.92
N CYS A 190 -1.10 18.13 7.45
CA CYS A 190 -2.29 18.78 7.94
C CYS A 190 -2.23 18.84 9.47
N SER A 191 -2.32 20.03 10.04
CA SER A 191 -2.43 20.22 11.48
C SER A 191 -3.79 19.74 11.98
N ALA A 192 -3.90 19.48 13.29
CA ALA A 192 -5.19 19.16 13.92
C ALA A 192 -6.23 20.29 13.76
N ALA A 193 -5.77 21.53 13.55
CA ALA A 193 -6.63 22.69 13.32
C ALA A 193 -7.11 22.82 11.86
N GLY A 194 -6.58 21.99 10.94
CA GLY A 194 -6.95 21.97 9.53
C GLY A 194 -6.06 22.81 8.61
N ASP A 195 -4.96 23.39 9.12
CA ASP A 195 -3.96 24.03 8.27
C ASP A 195 -3.17 22.98 7.51
N SER A 196 -2.92 23.19 6.22
CA SER A 196 -2.17 22.25 5.38
C SER A 196 -0.94 22.92 4.78
N GLN A 197 0.20 22.24 4.87
CA GLN A 197 1.45 22.66 4.24
C GLN A 197 2.15 21.48 3.59
N GLU A 198 2.75 21.69 2.43
CA GLU A 198 3.61 20.67 1.81
C GLU A 198 4.87 20.46 2.66
N LEU A 199 5.22 19.19 2.89
CA LEU A 199 6.43 18.83 3.59
C LEU A 199 7.66 19.10 2.70
N PRO A 200 8.73 19.71 3.23
CA PRO A 200 9.99 19.83 2.49
C PRO A 200 10.52 18.45 2.09
N LEU A 201 10.86 18.27 0.82
CA LEU A 201 11.31 16.96 0.32
C LEU A 201 12.67 16.56 0.91
N GLU A 202 13.51 17.55 1.24
CA GLU A 202 14.78 17.36 1.92
C GLU A 202 14.60 16.75 3.31
N LEU A 203 13.50 17.08 4.00
CA LEU A 203 13.16 16.49 5.29
C LEU A 203 12.93 14.98 5.14
N LEU A 204 12.22 14.59 4.09
CA LEU A 204 11.87 13.21 3.80
C LEU A 204 12.98 12.44 3.08
N GLY A 205 14.11 13.10 2.77
CA GLY A 205 15.25 12.48 2.09
C GLY A 205 14.93 12.00 0.67
N ILE A 206 13.95 12.61 -0.01
CA ILE A 206 13.48 12.20 -1.34
C ILE A 206 13.72 13.31 -2.38
N ASP A 207 14.13 12.91 -3.59
CA ASP A 207 14.23 13.83 -4.73
C ASP A 207 12.89 14.01 -5.43
N ILE A 208 12.59 15.22 -5.92
CA ILE A 208 11.36 15.50 -6.68
C ILE A 208 11.20 14.58 -7.90
N GLY A 209 12.30 14.15 -8.51
CA GLY A 209 12.29 13.19 -9.61
C GLY A 209 11.66 11.85 -9.24
N ALA A 210 11.78 11.40 -7.99
CA ALA A 210 11.17 10.16 -7.52
C ALA A 210 9.65 10.27 -7.35
N LEU A 211 9.12 11.49 -7.22
CA LEU A 211 7.68 11.78 -7.09
C LEU A 211 7.01 12.12 -8.42
N ARG A 212 7.80 12.41 -9.46
CA ARG A 212 7.30 12.71 -10.81
C ARG A 212 6.93 11.43 -11.55
N PHE A 213 5.87 11.51 -12.34
CA PHE A 213 5.46 10.47 -13.27
C PHE A 213 4.98 11.09 -14.59
N GLY A 214 4.84 10.25 -15.62
CA GLY A 214 4.46 10.69 -16.96
C GLY A 214 5.66 10.80 -17.91
N SER A 215 5.37 10.97 -19.20
CA SER A 215 6.34 10.78 -20.28
C SER A 215 6.96 12.06 -20.82
N LYS A 216 6.43 13.24 -20.47
CA LYS A 216 6.81 14.52 -21.09
C LYS A 216 7.73 15.40 -20.22
N TRP A 217 8.26 14.88 -19.10
CA TRP A 217 9.22 15.61 -18.28
C TRP A 217 10.55 15.84 -19.02
N PRO A 218 11.16 17.05 -18.98
CA PRO A 218 12.34 17.40 -19.77
C PRO A 218 13.64 16.66 -19.40
N ASN A 219 13.65 15.86 -18.33
CA ASN A 219 14.86 15.17 -17.87
C ASN A 219 14.48 13.85 -17.17
N PRO A 220 14.56 12.69 -17.85
CA PRO A 220 13.90 11.46 -17.44
C PRO A 220 14.75 10.60 -16.50
N ARG A 221 15.66 11.19 -15.69
CA ARG A 221 16.50 10.40 -14.75
C ARG A 221 15.67 9.39 -13.94
N HIS A 222 14.41 9.74 -13.67
CA HIS A 222 13.39 8.85 -13.14
C HIS A 222 12.13 8.96 -14.02
N ARG A 223 11.95 8.01 -14.93
CA ARG A 223 10.70 7.87 -15.71
C ARG A 223 9.79 6.89 -14.99
N ASN A 224 9.24 7.33 -13.87
CA ASN A 224 8.36 6.51 -13.05
C ASN A 224 6.99 6.39 -13.74
N ASP A 225 6.36 5.22 -13.60
CA ASP A 225 4.91 5.17 -13.73
C ASP A 225 4.25 5.80 -12.48
N ILE A 226 2.93 6.01 -12.55
CA ILE A 226 2.20 6.65 -11.45
C ILE A 226 2.29 5.84 -10.15
N GLY A 227 2.31 4.52 -10.23
CA GLY A 227 2.40 3.64 -9.07
C GLY A 227 3.79 3.66 -8.43
N ASP A 228 4.86 3.73 -9.23
CA ASP A 228 6.24 3.89 -8.75
C ASP A 228 6.38 5.20 -7.98
N ALA A 229 5.88 6.31 -8.55
CA ALA A 229 5.91 7.61 -7.89
C ALA A 229 5.12 7.61 -6.57
N PHE A 230 3.96 6.95 -6.55
CA PHE A 230 3.17 6.77 -5.33
C PHE A 230 3.92 5.95 -4.28
N ARG A 231 4.49 4.81 -4.65
CA ARG A 231 5.27 3.94 -3.75
C ARG A 231 6.47 4.67 -3.16
N ASN A 232 7.20 5.44 -3.97
CA ASN A 232 8.32 6.24 -3.50
C ASN A 232 7.87 7.27 -2.46
N ALA A 233 6.72 7.92 -2.69
CA ALA A 233 6.15 8.86 -1.72
C ALA A 233 5.78 8.18 -0.39
N LEU A 234 5.12 7.01 -0.44
CA LEU A 234 4.80 6.23 0.75
C LEU A 234 6.06 5.80 1.51
N ALA A 235 7.06 5.28 0.80
CA ALA A 235 8.31 4.83 1.39
C ALA A 235 9.06 5.97 2.09
N ALA A 236 9.07 7.18 1.50
CA ALA A 236 9.69 8.35 2.12
C ALA A 236 8.99 8.78 3.41
N VAL A 237 7.66 8.83 3.42
CA VAL A 237 6.87 9.14 4.63
C VAL A 237 7.09 8.07 5.70
N ARG A 238 6.97 6.79 5.33
CA ARG A 238 7.14 5.67 6.27
C ARG A 238 8.54 5.60 6.85
N GLY A 239 9.56 5.77 6.00
CA GLY A 239 10.96 5.82 6.40
C GLY A 239 11.22 6.93 7.42
N TYR A 240 10.76 8.15 7.14
CA TYR A 240 10.99 9.30 8.02
C TYR A 240 10.25 9.19 9.37
N TYR A 241 8.99 8.74 9.36
CA TYR A 241 8.13 8.70 10.55
C TYR A 241 8.10 7.36 11.28
N GLY A 242 8.88 6.37 10.84
CA GLY A 242 8.93 5.05 11.48
C GLY A 242 7.62 4.24 11.34
N ILE A 243 6.92 4.38 10.22
CA ILE A 243 5.59 3.79 10.01
C ILE A 243 5.73 2.44 9.30
N TRP A 244 5.06 1.41 9.82
CA TRP A 244 5.03 0.11 9.15
C TRP A 244 4.16 0.15 7.88
N PRO A 245 4.62 -0.44 6.77
CA PRO A 245 3.83 -0.58 5.56
C PRO A 245 2.74 -1.61 5.82
N LEU A 246 1.53 -1.19 6.20
CA LEU A 246 0.44 -2.14 6.33
C LEU A 246 0.07 -2.69 4.95
N PRO A 247 -0.20 -4.00 4.85
CA PRO A 247 -0.67 -4.59 3.61
C PRO A 247 -2.11 -4.16 3.38
N ALA A 248 -2.30 -3.20 2.47
CA ALA A 248 -3.52 -2.79 1.75
C ALA A 248 -4.89 -2.82 2.47
N HIS A 249 -4.92 -2.92 3.80
CA HIS A 249 -6.12 -2.91 4.61
C HIS A 249 -6.29 -1.57 5.25
N MET A 250 -6.74 -0.60 4.45
CA MET A 250 -7.76 0.40 4.81
C MET A 250 -8.29 1.03 3.51
N GLU A 251 -8.63 0.21 2.51
CA GLU A 251 -9.51 0.66 1.44
C GLU A 251 -10.96 0.41 1.87
N ASP A 252 -11.75 1.47 1.84
CA ASP A 252 -13.20 1.35 1.70
C ASP A 252 -13.45 0.46 0.47
N LYS A 253 -14.09 -0.69 0.72
CA LYS A 253 -14.65 -1.49 -0.37
C LYS A 253 -15.61 -0.60 -1.16
N PRO A 254 -15.65 -0.72 -2.50
CA PRO A 254 -16.56 0.06 -3.33
C PRO A 254 -18.04 -0.10 -2.93
#